data_AF-A0A7V9F8W7-F1
#
_entry.id   AF-A0A7V9F8W7-F1
#
_cell.length_a   1.000
_cell.length_b   1.000
_cell.length_c   1.000
_cell.angle_alpha   90.00
_cell.angle_beta   90.00
_cell.angle_gamma   90.00
#
_symmetry.space_group_name_H-M   'P 1'
#
loop_
_entity.id
_entity.type
_entity.pdbx_description
1 polymer ?
#
loop_
_entity_poly.entity_id
_entity_poly.type
_entity_poly.pdbx_seq_one_letter_code
_entity_poly.pdbx_strand_id
1 'polypeptide(L)'
;MAHRLAEQRAWIIAGAGTGVLAGLSFVAFKVVMALLLGGSALLPVRNIGAMALGEQSLLPGYSLALVVAVGMLVHSLLAGMYGAAFGFVVGIASVLRGSRLALLAAAAGMGFLLWIVNLYIFAPLLFPWFTENNAAVEITARIIFFGLPIGLLLLRRVSPDSIPTSIAGGEAPVTQRRLKSKPASVPSR
;
A
#
# COMPACT_ATOMS: atom_id res chain seq x y z
N MET A 1 3.93 20.18 18.92
CA MET A 1 3.86 20.26 17.43
C MET A 1 4.93 19.41 16.75
N ALA A 2 6.22 19.54 17.12
CA ALA A 2 7.34 18.79 16.51
C ALA A 2 7.15 17.25 16.50
N HIS A 3 6.65 16.66 17.59
CA HIS A 3 6.38 15.22 17.66
C HIS A 3 5.41 14.73 16.58
N ARG A 4 4.28 15.43 16.36
CA ARG A 4 3.30 15.06 15.32
C ARG A 4 3.89 15.14 13.91
N LEU A 5 4.77 16.10 13.66
CA LEU A 5 5.46 16.24 12.37
C LEU A 5 6.46 15.10 12.14
N ALA A 6 7.19 14.70 13.18
CA ALA A 6 8.11 13.57 13.11
C ALA A 6 7.37 12.24 12.86
N GLU A 7 6.26 12.00 13.58
CA GLU A 7 5.41 10.84 13.37
C GLU A 7 4.83 10.81 11.94
N GLN A 8 4.31 11.94 11.46
CA GLN A 8 3.78 12.04 10.11
C GLN A 8 4.85 11.76 9.04
N ARG A 9 6.05 12.33 9.20
CA ARG A 9 7.19 12.06 8.32
C ARG A 9 7.55 10.58 8.31
N ALA A 10 7.54 9.92 9.48
CA ALA A 10 7.83 8.50 9.57
C ALA A 10 6.83 7.65 8.77
N TRP A 11 5.54 8.00 8.79
CA TRP A 11 4.51 7.32 7.98
C TRP A 11 4.66 7.57 6.49
N ILE A 12 4.98 8.80 6.07
CA ILE A 12 5.23 9.14 4.66
C ILE A 12 6.42 8.34 4.12
N ILE A 13 7.54 8.31 4.85
CA ILE A 13 8.74 7.57 4.45
C ILE A 13 8.45 6.06 4.39
N ALA A 14 7.67 5.53 5.36
CA ALA A 14 7.21 4.15 5.33
C ALA A 14 6.43 3.85 4.06
N GLY A 15 5.43 4.70 3.79
CA GLY A 15 4.55 4.57 2.65
C GLY A 15 5.32 4.63 1.34
N ALA A 16 6.29 5.52 1.21
CA ALA A 16 7.16 5.59 0.04
C ALA A 16 7.92 4.29 -0.18
N GLY A 17 8.58 3.78 0.87
CA GLY A 17 9.34 2.53 0.79
C GLY A 17 8.46 1.30 0.48
N THR A 18 7.33 1.16 1.15
CA THR A 18 6.39 0.06 0.89
C THR A 18 5.71 0.19 -0.47
N GLY A 19 5.48 1.43 -0.92
CA GLY A 19 4.99 1.76 -2.26
C GLY A 19 5.91 1.25 -3.35
N VAL A 20 7.22 1.51 -3.26
CA VAL A 20 8.21 0.99 -4.21
C VAL A 20 8.18 -0.54 -4.25
N LEU A 21 8.20 -1.21 -3.09
CA LEU A 21 8.16 -2.68 -3.01
C LEU A 21 6.87 -3.26 -3.62
N ALA A 22 5.72 -2.66 -3.32
CA ALA A 22 4.45 -3.04 -3.91
C ALA A 22 4.42 -2.77 -5.41
N GLY A 23 5.05 -1.69 -5.87
CA GLY A 23 5.23 -1.39 -7.29
C GLY A 23 5.95 -2.51 -8.04
N LEU A 24 6.98 -3.13 -7.44
CA LEU A 24 7.66 -4.26 -8.06
C LEU A 24 6.72 -5.46 -8.22
N SER A 25 5.92 -5.77 -7.20
CA SER A 25 4.87 -6.82 -7.28
C SER A 25 3.85 -6.53 -8.39
N PHE A 26 3.43 -5.27 -8.53
CA PHE A 26 2.54 -4.82 -9.60
C PHE A 26 3.13 -5.07 -11.00
N VAL A 27 4.38 -4.67 -11.24
CA VAL A 27 5.02 -4.87 -12.55
C VAL A 27 5.21 -6.35 -12.83
N ALA A 28 5.64 -7.15 -11.86
CA ALA A 28 5.78 -8.59 -12.02
C ALA A 28 4.45 -9.24 -12.45
N PHE A 29 3.35 -8.89 -11.79
CA PHE A 29 2.02 -9.37 -12.19
C PHE A 29 1.66 -8.95 -13.63
N LYS A 30 1.90 -7.69 -13.99
CA LYS A 30 1.61 -7.18 -15.34
C LYS A 30 2.41 -7.89 -16.42
N VAL A 31 3.68 -8.22 -16.15
CA VAL A 31 4.54 -9.00 -17.05
C VAL A 31 3.97 -10.41 -17.26
N VAL A 32 3.61 -11.09 -16.16
CA VAL A 32 3.01 -12.43 -16.21
C VAL A 32 1.70 -12.40 -16.99
N MET A 33 0.80 -11.44 -16.71
CA MET A 33 -0.46 -11.33 -17.42
C MET A 33 -0.30 -10.98 -18.90
N ALA A 34 0.69 -10.15 -19.25
CA ALA A 34 0.98 -9.85 -20.65
C ALA A 34 1.37 -11.12 -21.41
N LEU A 35 2.23 -11.96 -20.82
CA LEU A 35 2.60 -13.27 -21.40
C LEU A 35 1.42 -14.22 -21.52
N LEU A 36 0.60 -14.34 -20.47
CA LEU A 36 -0.58 -15.22 -20.46
C LEU A 36 -1.64 -14.83 -21.50
N LEU A 37 -1.75 -13.54 -21.82
CA LEU A 37 -2.67 -13.01 -22.82
C LEU A 37 -2.06 -12.96 -24.24
N GLY A 38 -0.89 -13.58 -24.45
CA GLY A 38 -0.21 -13.65 -25.76
C GLY A 38 0.48 -12.35 -26.19
N GLY A 39 0.61 -11.38 -25.28
CA GLY A 39 1.33 -10.13 -25.51
C GLY A 39 2.83 -10.22 -25.21
N SER A 40 3.52 -9.09 -25.39
CA SER A 40 4.95 -8.99 -25.05
C SER A 40 5.14 -8.79 -23.54
N ALA A 41 6.01 -9.61 -22.92
CA ALA A 41 6.40 -9.48 -21.51
C ALA A 41 6.82 -8.06 -21.12
N LEU A 42 7.45 -7.34 -22.05
CA LEU A 42 8.02 -6.02 -21.80
C LEU A 42 7.07 -4.89 -22.17
N LEU A 43 5.89 -5.19 -22.72
CA LEU A 43 4.89 -4.17 -23.04
C LEU A 43 4.48 -3.32 -21.81
N PRO A 44 4.27 -3.89 -20.60
CA PRO A 44 3.98 -3.09 -19.43
C PRO A 44 5.10 -2.08 -19.10
N VAL A 45 6.36 -2.50 -19.22
CA VAL A 45 7.52 -1.64 -18.96
C VAL A 45 7.68 -0.59 -20.05
N ARG A 46 7.40 -0.94 -21.32
CA ARG A 46 7.35 -0.01 -22.46
C ARG A 46 6.27 1.06 -22.26
N ASN A 47 5.08 0.68 -21.84
CA ASN A 47 3.99 1.61 -21.55
C ASN A 47 4.40 2.61 -20.46
N ILE A 48 5.00 2.14 -19.37
CA ILE A 48 5.46 3.05 -18.31
C ILE A 48 6.60 3.94 -18.81
N GLY A 49 7.56 3.39 -19.54
CA GLY A 49 8.66 4.15 -20.15
C GLY A 49 8.17 5.24 -21.10
N ALA A 50 7.10 4.97 -21.86
CA ALA A 50 6.50 5.93 -22.78
C ALA A 50 5.94 7.18 -22.09
N MET A 51 5.65 7.13 -20.79
CA MET A 51 5.27 8.33 -20.03
C MET A 51 6.36 9.40 -20.05
N ALA A 52 7.64 9.00 -20.07
CA ALA A 52 8.78 9.91 -20.08
C ALA A 52 9.49 9.96 -21.44
N LEU A 53 9.55 8.83 -22.14
CA LEU A 53 10.25 8.70 -23.42
C LEU A 53 9.37 8.97 -24.63
N GLY A 54 8.05 9.11 -24.46
CA GLY A 54 7.08 9.28 -25.55
C GLY A 54 6.69 7.97 -26.24
N GLU A 55 5.71 8.07 -27.14
CA GLU A 55 5.10 6.93 -27.86
C GLU A 55 6.12 6.07 -28.63
N GLN A 56 7.20 6.67 -29.15
CA GLN A 56 8.25 5.94 -29.87
C GLN A 56 8.88 4.80 -29.06
N SER A 57 8.84 4.86 -27.72
CA SER A 57 9.38 3.78 -26.87
C SER A 57 8.55 2.49 -26.92
N LEU A 58 7.35 2.54 -27.50
CA LEU A 58 6.50 1.37 -27.75
C LEU A 58 6.97 0.55 -28.96
N LEU A 59 7.76 1.16 -29.86
CA LEU A 59 8.21 0.49 -31.08
C LEU A 59 9.23 -0.61 -30.77
N PRO A 60 9.16 -1.79 -31.44
CA PRO A 60 10.08 -2.90 -31.18
C PRO A 60 11.56 -2.54 -31.34
N GLY A 61 11.89 -1.65 -32.30
CA GLY A 61 13.27 -1.22 -32.58
C GLY A 61 13.84 -0.18 -31.60
N TYR A 62 13.05 0.36 -30.67
CA TYR A 62 13.54 1.30 -29.68
C TYR A 62 14.44 0.60 -28.65
N SER A 63 15.45 1.31 -28.14
CA SER A 63 16.43 0.78 -27.18
C SER A 63 15.75 0.13 -25.97
N LEU A 64 15.90 -1.19 -25.85
CA LEU A 64 15.31 -1.95 -24.75
C LEU A 64 15.91 -1.56 -23.40
N ALA A 65 17.23 -1.37 -23.35
CA ALA A 65 17.91 -0.98 -22.12
C ALA A 65 17.39 0.37 -21.59
N LEU A 66 17.17 1.34 -22.49
CA LEU A 66 16.64 2.65 -22.12
C LEU A 66 15.19 2.57 -21.64
N VAL A 67 14.35 1.79 -22.33
CA VAL A 67 12.96 1.51 -21.90
C VAL A 67 12.91 0.91 -20.51
N VAL A 68 13.73 -0.11 -20.23
CA VAL A 68 13.73 -0.79 -18.94
C VAL A 68 14.22 0.17 -17.86
N ALA A 69 15.31 0.89 -18.10
CA ALA A 69 15.87 1.83 -17.12
C ALA A 69 14.88 2.96 -16.79
N VAL A 70 14.36 3.64 -17.80
CA VAL A 70 13.45 4.78 -17.59
C VAL A 70 12.08 4.32 -17.13
N GLY A 71 11.53 3.25 -17.70
CA GLY A 71 10.25 2.69 -17.30
C GLY A 71 10.25 2.24 -15.83
N MET A 72 11.29 1.52 -15.39
CA MET A 72 11.39 1.12 -13.99
C MET A 72 11.63 2.31 -13.05
N LEU A 73 12.41 3.32 -13.47
CA LEU A 73 12.60 4.54 -12.68
C LEU A 73 11.27 5.30 -12.49
N VAL A 74 10.56 5.58 -13.58
CA VAL A 74 9.25 6.25 -13.55
C VAL A 74 8.27 5.44 -12.69
N HIS A 75 8.23 4.12 -12.86
CA HIS A 75 7.39 3.24 -12.06
C HIS A 75 7.70 3.34 -10.57
N SER A 76 8.98 3.22 -10.19
CA SER A 76 9.39 3.30 -8.79
C SER A 76 9.09 4.66 -8.18
N LEU A 77 9.26 5.76 -8.92
CA LEU A 77 8.91 7.11 -8.45
C LEU A 77 7.40 7.25 -8.22
N LEU A 78 6.57 6.85 -9.18
CA LEU A 78 5.11 6.90 -9.02
C LEU A 78 4.62 5.99 -7.90
N ALA A 79 5.14 4.76 -7.83
CA ALA A 79 4.83 3.81 -6.77
C ALA A 79 5.20 4.37 -5.37
N GLY A 80 6.37 4.99 -5.26
CA GLY A 80 6.80 5.68 -4.05
C GLY A 80 5.91 6.88 -3.72
N MET A 81 5.52 7.70 -4.70
CA MET A 81 4.63 8.84 -4.50
C MET A 81 3.24 8.41 -4.00
N TYR A 82 2.63 7.40 -4.62
CA TYR A 82 1.33 6.90 -4.19
C TYR A 82 1.40 6.20 -2.83
N GLY A 83 2.47 5.44 -2.58
CA GLY A 83 2.72 4.86 -1.27
C GLY A 83 2.90 5.94 -0.19
N ALA A 84 3.65 7.01 -0.48
CA ALA A 84 3.82 8.16 0.40
C ALA A 84 2.49 8.86 0.71
N ALA A 85 1.64 9.05 -0.30
CA ALA A 85 0.30 9.60 -0.13
C ALA A 85 -0.56 8.70 0.76
N PHE A 86 -0.52 7.38 0.57
CA PHE A 86 -1.22 6.46 1.45
C PHE A 86 -0.67 6.48 2.89
N GLY A 87 0.65 6.51 3.04
CA GLY A 87 1.31 6.69 4.34
C GLY A 87 0.90 7.99 5.03
N PHE A 88 0.78 9.09 4.27
CA PHE A 88 0.26 10.35 4.79
C PHE A 88 -1.15 10.18 5.37
N VAL A 89 -2.07 9.54 4.63
CA VAL A 89 -3.45 9.27 5.07
C VAL A 89 -3.46 8.41 6.33
N VAL A 90 -2.66 7.35 6.38
CA VAL A 90 -2.52 6.48 7.57
C VAL A 90 -1.99 7.27 8.78
N GLY A 91 -1.07 8.22 8.57
CA GLY A 91 -0.52 9.06 9.63
C GLY A 91 -1.52 10.02 10.25
N ILE A 92 -2.51 10.51 9.49
CA ILE A 92 -3.56 11.39 10.02
C ILE A 92 -4.81 10.65 10.50
N ALA A 93 -5.12 9.47 9.95
CA ALA A 93 -6.33 8.72 10.25
C ALA A 93 -6.09 7.63 11.31
N SER A 94 -6.36 7.94 12.57
CA SER A 94 -6.19 7.01 13.70
C SER A 94 -6.98 5.70 13.53
N VAL A 95 -8.15 5.74 12.89
CA VAL A 95 -8.98 4.55 12.60
C VAL A 95 -8.23 3.50 11.77
N LEU A 96 -7.39 3.93 10.83
CA LEU A 96 -6.59 3.01 10.00
C LEU A 96 -5.47 2.35 10.80
N ARG A 97 -4.99 3.02 11.85
CA ARG A 97 -3.98 2.46 12.76
C ARG A 97 -4.60 1.57 13.85
N GLY A 98 -5.89 1.74 14.15
CA GLY A 98 -6.58 0.93 15.16
C GLY A 98 -7.14 -0.40 14.63
N SER A 99 -7.31 -0.55 13.32
CA SER A 99 -7.95 -1.72 12.72
C SER A 99 -7.21 -2.24 11.49
N ARG A 100 -6.75 -3.50 11.59
CA ARG A 100 -6.09 -4.19 10.47
C ARG A 100 -6.99 -4.26 9.23
N LEU A 101 -8.27 -4.55 9.44
CA LEU A 101 -9.26 -4.62 8.37
C LEU A 101 -9.47 -3.26 7.72
N ALA A 102 -9.57 -2.18 8.51
CA ALA A 102 -9.73 -0.84 7.99
C ALA A 102 -8.51 -0.41 7.15
N LEU A 103 -7.30 -0.73 7.60
CA LEU A 103 -6.08 -0.45 6.84
C LEU A 103 -6.05 -1.19 5.50
N LEU A 104 -6.35 -2.49 5.49
CA LEU A 104 -6.36 -3.30 4.26
C LEU A 104 -7.47 -2.86 3.30
N ALA A 105 -8.67 -2.56 3.81
CA ALA A 105 -9.77 -2.04 3.02
C ALA A 105 -9.43 -0.67 2.40
N ALA A 106 -8.81 0.24 3.17
CA ALA A 106 -8.36 1.53 2.67
C ALA A 106 -7.26 1.37 1.60
N ALA A 107 -6.33 0.42 1.78
CA ALA A 107 -5.26 0.17 0.82
C ALA A 107 -5.81 -0.43 -0.49
N ALA A 108 -6.77 -1.35 -0.40
CA ALA A 108 -7.50 -1.87 -1.56
C ALA A 108 -8.29 -0.76 -2.27
N GLY A 109 -9.00 0.07 -1.51
CA GLY A 109 -9.74 1.23 -2.02
C GLY A 109 -8.82 2.25 -2.72
N MET A 110 -7.62 2.48 -2.19
CA MET A 110 -6.61 3.32 -2.85
C MET A 110 -6.16 2.70 -4.19
N GLY A 111 -5.93 1.39 -4.24
CA GLY A 111 -5.63 0.69 -5.49
C GLY A 111 -6.74 0.86 -6.54
N PHE A 112 -8.00 0.74 -6.12
CA PHE A 112 -9.15 0.98 -6.98
C PHE A 112 -9.25 2.45 -7.43
N LEU A 113 -9.01 3.41 -6.55
CA LEU A 113 -9.03 4.82 -6.90
C LEU A 113 -7.93 5.17 -7.91
N LEU A 114 -6.72 4.62 -7.73
CA LEU A 114 -5.62 4.76 -8.69
C LEU A 114 -5.96 4.16 -10.06
N TRP A 115 -6.80 3.13 -10.11
CA TRP A 115 -7.27 2.59 -11.38
C TRP A 115 -8.12 3.62 -12.12
N ILE A 116 -9.14 4.15 -11.45
CA ILE A 116 -10.04 5.15 -12.02
C ILE A 116 -9.25 6.39 -12.45
N VAL A 117 -8.50 6.98 -11.52
CA VAL A 117 -7.81 8.25 -11.76
C VAL A 117 -6.74 8.11 -12.84
N ASN A 118 -5.92 7.05 -12.79
CA ASN A 118 -4.83 6.95 -13.75
C ASN A 118 -5.29 6.59 -15.16
N LEU A 119 -6.31 5.73 -15.31
CA LEU A 119 -6.73 5.29 -16.65
C LEU A 119 -7.83 6.15 -17.27
N TYR A 120 -8.69 6.78 -16.48
CA TYR A 120 -9.80 7.57 -17.03
C TYR A 120 -9.57 9.07 -16.98
N ILE A 121 -8.55 9.53 -16.22
CA ILE A 121 -8.22 10.96 -16.13
C ILE A 121 -6.81 11.19 -16.67
N PHE A 122 -5.77 10.62 -16.07
CA PHE A 122 -4.40 10.94 -16.47
C PHE A 122 -4.00 10.35 -17.83
N ALA A 123 -4.29 9.07 -18.09
CA ALA A 123 -3.90 8.44 -19.35
C ALA A 123 -4.48 9.16 -20.58
N PRO A 124 -5.79 9.45 -20.67
CA PRO A 124 -6.35 10.11 -21.85
C PRO A 124 -5.86 11.55 -22.03
N LEU A 125 -5.56 12.25 -20.93
CA LEU A 125 -5.14 13.66 -20.97
C LEU A 125 -3.64 13.84 -21.25
N LEU A 126 -2.80 12.95 -20.72
CA LEU A 126 -1.34 13.12 -20.74
C LEU A 126 -0.64 12.12 -21.67
N PHE A 127 -1.25 10.97 -21.93
CA PHE A 127 -0.65 9.84 -22.64
C PHE A 127 -1.66 9.22 -23.63
N PRO A 128 -2.11 9.98 -24.65
CA PRO A 128 -3.18 9.55 -25.56
C PRO A 128 -2.86 8.27 -26.35
N TRP A 129 -1.59 7.88 -26.44
CA TRP A 129 -1.12 6.62 -27.04
C TRP A 129 -1.33 5.39 -26.15
N PHE A 130 -1.83 5.54 -24.92
CA PHE A 130 -2.24 4.41 -24.11
C PHE A 130 -3.60 3.89 -24.59
N THR A 131 -3.55 2.85 -25.43
CA THR A 131 -4.74 2.14 -25.89
C THR A 131 -5.38 1.30 -24.79
N GLU A 132 -6.61 0.85 -25.03
CA GLU A 132 -7.42 0.10 -24.07
C GLU A 132 -6.65 -1.06 -23.43
N ASN A 133 -6.74 -1.13 -22.10
CA ASN A 133 -6.22 -2.23 -21.31
C ASN A 133 -7.39 -3.07 -20.79
N ASN A 134 -7.17 -4.37 -20.63
CA ASN A 134 -8.15 -5.24 -19.99
C ASN A 134 -8.47 -4.74 -18.57
N ALA A 135 -9.67 -4.22 -18.36
CA ALA A 135 -10.07 -3.59 -17.09
C ALA A 135 -9.91 -4.51 -15.88
N ALA A 136 -10.23 -5.81 -16.04
CA ALA A 136 -10.07 -6.78 -14.95
C ALA A 136 -8.60 -6.91 -14.54
N VAL A 137 -7.67 -7.00 -15.50
CA VAL A 137 -6.23 -7.06 -15.21
C VAL A 137 -5.75 -5.77 -14.54
N GLU A 138 -6.21 -4.60 -14.99
CA GLU A 138 -5.80 -3.31 -14.44
C GLU A 138 -6.29 -3.10 -13.00
N ILE A 139 -7.52 -3.51 -12.70
CA ILE A 139 -8.12 -3.47 -11.36
C ILE A 139 -7.38 -4.45 -10.45
N THR A 140 -7.22 -5.70 -10.88
CA THR A 140 -6.52 -6.73 -10.09
C THR A 140 -5.09 -6.31 -9.79
N ALA A 141 -4.36 -5.78 -10.78
CA ALA A 141 -3.00 -5.30 -10.58
C ALA A 141 -2.94 -4.24 -9.47
N ARG A 142 -3.82 -3.23 -9.51
CA ARG A 142 -3.76 -2.11 -8.55
C ARG A 142 -4.30 -2.45 -7.17
N ILE A 143 -5.34 -3.29 -7.07
CA ILE A 143 -5.88 -3.68 -5.77
C ILE A 143 -4.99 -4.74 -5.13
N ILE A 144 -4.75 -5.85 -5.83
CA ILE A 144 -4.14 -7.06 -5.25
C ILE A 144 -2.62 -7.00 -5.25
N PHE A 145 -2.01 -6.42 -6.29
CA PHE A 145 -0.55 -6.41 -6.44
C PHE A 145 0.10 -5.08 -6.12
N PHE A 146 -0.69 -4.04 -5.78
CA PHE A 146 -0.18 -2.76 -5.29
C PHE A 146 -0.80 -2.35 -3.95
N GLY A 147 -2.11 -2.12 -3.91
CA GLY A 147 -2.82 -1.66 -2.72
C GLY A 147 -2.66 -2.58 -1.51
N LEU A 148 -3.07 -3.85 -1.64
CA LEU A 148 -2.96 -4.83 -0.56
C LEU A 148 -1.51 -5.02 -0.07
N PRO A 149 -0.48 -5.16 -0.93
CA PRO A 149 0.91 -5.22 -0.48
C PRO A 149 1.34 -4.00 0.34
N ILE A 150 0.96 -2.77 -0.04
CA ILE A 150 1.25 -1.57 0.78
C ILE A 150 0.61 -1.73 2.17
N GLY A 151 -0.67 -2.08 2.23
CA GLY A 151 -1.39 -2.29 3.48
C GLY A 151 -0.73 -3.36 4.35
N LEU A 152 -0.42 -4.52 3.78
CA LEU A 152 0.24 -5.65 4.46
C LEU A 152 1.63 -5.28 4.99
N LEU A 153 2.42 -4.53 4.23
CA LEU A 153 3.74 -4.08 4.66
C LEU A 153 3.64 -3.03 5.78
N LEU A 154 2.66 -2.13 5.72
CA LEU A 154 2.42 -1.12 6.75
C LEU A 154 1.82 -1.69 8.04
N LEU A 155 1.15 -2.86 8.00
CA LEU A 155 0.67 -3.54 9.22
C LEU A 155 1.80 -3.79 10.22
N ARG A 156 3.04 -3.99 9.76
CA ARG A 156 4.21 -4.18 10.62
C ARG A 156 4.52 -2.98 11.52
N ARG A 157 3.96 -1.81 11.20
CA ARG A 157 4.10 -0.57 11.97
C ARG A 157 2.89 -0.28 12.87
N VAL A 158 1.83 -1.06 12.76
CA VAL A 158 0.63 -0.95 13.59
C VAL A 158 0.76 -1.93 14.75
N SER A 159 0.89 -1.42 15.98
CA SER A 159 1.02 -2.25 17.19
C SER A 159 -0.23 -3.12 17.40
N PRO A 160 -0.08 -4.41 17.79
CA PRO A 160 -1.22 -5.27 18.14
C PRO A 160 -2.04 -4.79 19.35
N ASP A 161 -1.42 -4.02 20.24
CA ASP A 161 -1.98 -3.64 21.54
C ASP A 161 -3.09 -2.59 21.48
N SER A 162 -3.39 -2.05 20.30
CA SER A 162 -4.47 -1.08 20.09
C SER A 162 -5.83 -1.73 19.84
N ILE A 163 -5.94 -3.07 19.92
CA ILE A 163 -7.23 -3.78 19.84
C ILE A 163 -7.85 -3.76 21.25
N PRO A 164 -8.98 -3.06 21.47
CA PRO A 164 -9.66 -3.09 22.76
C PRO A 164 -10.06 -4.53 23.08
N THR A 165 -9.55 -5.07 24.17
CA THR A 165 -9.96 -6.35 24.75
C THR A 165 -11.44 -6.35 25.21
N SER A 166 -12.16 -5.24 25.07
CA SER A 166 -13.55 -5.10 25.51
C SER A 166 -14.57 -5.86 24.65
N ILE A 167 -14.15 -6.53 23.57
CA ILE A 167 -15.01 -7.47 22.81
C ILE A 167 -14.70 -8.93 23.18
N ALA A 168 -13.69 -9.19 24.01
CA ALA A 168 -13.54 -10.47 24.71
C ALA A 168 -14.43 -10.50 25.96
N GLY A 169 -15.74 -10.29 25.75
CA GLY A 169 -16.76 -10.62 26.74
C GLY A 169 -16.95 -12.12 26.76
N GLY A 170 -16.27 -12.80 27.67
CA GLY A 170 -16.36 -14.25 27.86
C GLY A 170 -15.45 -14.72 28.99
N GLU A 171 -15.83 -14.36 30.22
CA GLU A 171 -15.44 -14.97 31.51
C GLU A 171 -13.93 -15.04 31.84
N ALA A 172 -13.48 -14.15 32.74
CA ALA A 172 -12.34 -14.46 33.60
C ALA A 172 -12.80 -15.47 34.67
N PRO A 173 -12.07 -16.58 34.90
CA PRO A 173 -12.47 -17.57 35.87
C PRO A 173 -12.43 -17.00 37.29
N VAL A 174 -13.55 -17.17 38.00
CA VAL A 174 -13.76 -16.97 39.43
C VAL A 174 -12.85 -17.91 40.21
N THR A 175 -11.54 -17.66 40.27
CA THR A 175 -10.68 -18.42 41.18
C THR A 175 -9.33 -17.77 41.49
N GLN A 176 -9.28 -16.56 42.04
CA GLN A 176 -8.20 -16.22 42.97
C GLN A 176 -8.65 -15.33 44.13
N ARG A 177 -9.00 -16.02 45.22
CA ARG A 177 -8.48 -15.79 46.58
C ARG A 177 -8.44 -14.33 47.01
N ARG A 178 -9.36 -13.84 47.83
CA ARG A 178 -9.67 -14.38 49.18
C ARG A 178 -8.40 -14.96 49.83
N LEU A 179 -7.37 -14.14 50.08
CA LEU A 179 -6.26 -14.40 51.01
C LEU A 179 -5.34 -13.16 51.17
N LYS A 180 -5.89 -11.97 51.46
CA LYS A 180 -5.14 -10.86 52.06
C LYS A 180 -6.02 -10.05 53.02
N SER A 181 -6.65 -10.72 53.98
CA SER A 181 -7.07 -10.08 55.23
C SER A 181 -5.92 -10.21 56.23
N LYS A 182 -5.04 -9.22 56.27
CA LYS A 182 -4.07 -9.05 57.35
C LYS A 182 -4.82 -8.41 58.53
N PRO A 183 -4.95 -9.03 59.72
CA PRO A 183 -5.58 -8.38 60.85
C PRO A 183 -4.67 -7.27 61.40
N ALA A 184 -5.30 -6.14 61.73
CA ALA A 184 -4.68 -5.01 62.39
C ALA A 184 -4.20 -5.40 63.79
N SER A 185 -2.92 -5.15 64.08
CA SER A 185 -2.37 -5.25 65.43
C SER A 185 -2.78 -4.04 66.25
N VAL A 186 -3.38 -4.33 67.40
CA VAL A 186 -3.81 -3.45 68.49
C VAL A 186 -2.63 -2.65 69.08
N PRO A 187 -2.78 -1.36 69.44
CA PRO A 187 -1.80 -0.64 70.23
C PRO A 187 -2.04 -0.85 71.73
N SER A 188 -0.98 -1.17 72.48
CA SER A 188 -1.00 -1.19 73.95
C SER A 188 -0.13 -0.07 74.52
N ARG A 189 -0.81 0.88 75.17
CA ARG A 189 -0.37 1.86 76.19
C ARG A 189 0.55 3.00 75.75
#